data_AF-A0A9E3UZ20-F1
#
_entry.id   AF-A0A9E3UZ20-F1
#
_cell.length_a   1.000
_cell.length_b   1.000
_cell.length_c   1.000
_cell.angle_alpha   90.00
_cell.angle_beta   90.00
_cell.angle_gamma   90.00
#
_symmetry.space_group_name_H-M   'P 1'
#
loop_
_entity.id
_entity.type
_entity.pdbx_description
1 polymer ?
#
loop_
_entity_poly.entity_id
_entity_poly.type
_entity_poly.pdbx_seq_one_letter_code
_entity_poly.pdbx_strand_id
1 'polypeptide(L)'
;MALQLHPEIHDLDSQLRQHSDKLAATTEDAPEAKPKTKSKIPQPNKKVLSALKDWRLKRSKEDKLPAYIIAHDSALEAVAVKQPKTASQLLSVKGFGMSKIDKYGPEIIQVVSDNTTP
;
A
#
# COMPACT_ATOMS: atom_id res chain seq x y z
N MET A 1 -40.84 -26.13 -18.71
CA MET A 1 -41.12 -24.72 -18.38
C MET A 1 -40.41 -24.39 -17.08
N ALA A 2 -39.67 -23.28 -17.09
CA ALA A 2 -39.08 -22.49 -15.99
C ALA A 2 -38.26 -23.20 -14.89
N LEU A 3 -36.94 -23.00 -14.97
CA LEU A 3 -36.01 -22.95 -13.82
C LEU A 3 -36.46 -21.82 -12.88
N GLN A 4 -36.76 -22.14 -11.61
CA GLN A 4 -36.95 -21.13 -10.58
C GLN A 4 -35.68 -21.05 -9.72
N LEU A 5 -35.05 -19.88 -9.77
CA LEU A 5 -33.73 -19.52 -9.29
C LEU A 5 -33.66 -19.44 -7.75
N HIS A 6 -32.48 -19.78 -7.19
CA HIS A 6 -32.16 -19.83 -5.76
C HIS A 6 -32.29 -18.47 -5.04
N PRO A 7 -32.90 -18.41 -3.85
CA PRO A 7 -33.01 -17.20 -3.02
C PRO A 7 -31.84 -17.08 -2.02
N GLU A 8 -30.65 -16.68 -2.46
CA GLU A 8 -29.50 -16.47 -1.53
C GLU A 8 -28.54 -15.35 -1.95
N ILE A 9 -29.03 -14.28 -2.60
CA ILE A 9 -28.15 -13.17 -3.05
C ILE A 9 -28.54 -11.79 -2.47
N HIS A 10 -29.58 -11.68 -1.64
CA HIS A 10 -30.03 -10.37 -1.14
C HIS A 10 -29.46 -9.91 0.21
N ASP A 11 -28.60 -10.67 0.89
CA ASP A 11 -28.10 -10.30 2.23
C ASP A 11 -26.65 -9.74 2.23
N LEU A 12 -25.87 -10.01 1.19
CA LEU A 12 -24.43 -9.66 1.17
C LEU A 12 -24.16 -8.16 0.90
N ASP A 13 -25.06 -7.46 0.21
CA ASP A 13 -24.89 -6.05 -0.17
C ASP A 13 -25.04 -5.08 1.02
N SER A 14 -25.91 -5.42 1.98
CA SER A 14 -26.15 -4.60 3.17
C SER A 14 -25.00 -4.65 4.17
N GLN A 15 -24.31 -5.79 4.29
CA GLN A 15 -23.18 -5.92 5.22
C GLN A 15 -21.94 -5.11 4.80
N LEU A 16 -21.75 -4.89 3.49
CA LEU A 16 -20.60 -4.12 3.00
C LEU A 16 -20.70 -2.62 3.37
N ARG A 17 -21.92 -2.07 3.43
CA ARG A 17 -22.17 -0.66 3.77
C ARG A 17 -22.02 -0.34 5.26
N GLN A 18 -22.37 -1.26 6.16
CA GLN A 18 -22.27 -0.99 7.60
C GLN A 18 -20.83 -1.02 8.14
N HIS A 19 -19.93 -1.78 7.50
CA HIS A 19 -18.52 -1.81 7.91
C HIS A 19 -17.74 -0.53 7.52
N SER A 20 -18.27 0.29 6.62
CA SER A 20 -17.60 1.51 6.14
C SER A 20 -17.62 2.65 7.17
N ASP A 21 -18.67 2.74 7.98
CA ASP A 21 -18.87 3.85 8.92
C ASP A 21 -17.99 3.73 10.18
N LYS A 22 -17.62 2.50 10.56
CA LYS A 22 -16.87 2.23 11.80
C LYS A 22 -15.35 2.40 11.68
N LEU A 23 -14.80 2.57 10.46
CA LEU A 23 -13.36 2.78 10.25
C LEU A 23 -12.95 4.26 10.19
N ALA A 24 -13.89 5.21 10.16
CA ALA A 24 -13.59 6.64 10.08
C ALA A 24 -13.29 7.30 11.45
N ALA A 25 -13.50 6.60 12.56
CA ALA A 25 -13.57 7.22 13.91
C ALA A 25 -12.33 7.05 14.82
N THR A 26 -11.23 6.46 14.35
CA THR A 26 -9.96 6.42 15.11
C THR A 26 -8.84 6.98 14.26
N THR A 27 -8.81 8.31 14.14
CA THR A 27 -7.56 9.02 13.92
C THR A 27 -7.20 9.67 15.24
N GLU A 28 -6.43 8.95 16.05
CA GLU A 28 -5.68 9.53 17.16
C GLU A 28 -4.25 9.75 16.67
N ASP A 29 -3.87 11.02 16.64
CA ASP A 29 -2.49 11.48 16.48
C ASP A 29 -1.76 11.23 17.81
N ALA A 30 -0.73 10.36 17.86
CA ALA A 30 0.13 10.19 19.04
C ALA A 30 1.37 9.29 18.79
N PRO A 31 2.45 9.42 19.60
CA PRO A 31 3.86 9.34 19.17
C PRO A 31 4.64 8.08 19.60
N GLU A 32 5.86 7.97 19.05
CA GLU A 32 7.09 7.36 19.60
C GLU A 32 7.32 5.82 19.73
N ALA A 33 8.36 5.37 19.00
CA ALA A 33 9.52 4.56 19.40
C ALA A 33 9.40 3.17 20.11
N LYS A 34 9.73 2.10 19.34
CA LYS A 34 10.69 0.95 19.55
C LYS A 34 10.80 0.31 20.96
N PRO A 35 10.94 -1.05 21.14
CA PRO A 35 12.18 -1.74 20.69
C PRO A 35 12.17 -3.30 20.48
N LYS A 36 13.23 -3.79 19.77
CA LYS A 36 13.94 -5.11 19.72
C LYS A 36 13.20 -6.44 19.41
N THR A 37 13.63 -7.12 18.33
CA THR A 37 14.15 -8.51 18.36
C THR A 37 15.20 -8.69 17.26
N LYS A 38 16.39 -9.17 17.65
CA LYS A 38 17.47 -9.59 16.73
C LYS A 38 17.07 -10.91 16.06
N SER A 39 16.23 -10.85 15.05
CA SER A 39 16.14 -11.89 14.03
C SER A 39 16.63 -11.27 12.74
N LYS A 40 17.34 -12.03 11.93
CA LYS A 40 18.01 -11.60 10.69
C LYS A 40 16.99 -11.28 9.59
N ILE A 41 16.06 -10.39 9.89
CA ILE A 41 14.98 -9.92 9.02
C ILE A 41 15.46 -8.58 8.47
N PRO A 42 15.51 -8.40 7.14
CA PRO A 42 15.93 -7.14 6.56
C PRO A 42 14.95 -6.04 6.99
N GLN A 43 15.46 -5.05 7.74
CA GLN A 43 14.64 -3.97 8.28
C GLN A 43 14.40 -2.92 7.18
N PRO A 44 13.15 -2.45 6.98
CA PRO A 44 12.87 -1.38 6.04
C PRO A 44 13.57 -0.10 6.47
N ASN A 45 14.11 0.64 5.50
CA ASN A 45 14.62 1.98 5.76
C ASN A 45 13.44 2.89 6.13
N LYS A 46 13.40 3.36 7.39
CA LYS A 46 12.30 4.18 7.91
C LYS A 46 12.12 5.49 7.13
N LYS A 47 13.21 6.10 6.66
CA LYS A 47 13.16 7.35 5.89
C LYS A 47 12.46 7.13 4.55
N VAL A 48 12.89 6.11 3.80
CA VAL A 48 12.28 5.70 2.54
C VAL A 48 10.82 5.28 2.73
N LEU A 49 10.52 4.49 3.76
CA LEU A 49 9.14 4.06 4.04
C LEU A 49 8.21 5.25 4.32
N SER A 50 8.66 6.22 5.11
CA SER A 50 7.88 7.43 5.40
C SER A 50 7.62 8.25 4.13
N ALA A 51 8.65 8.44 3.31
CA ALA A 51 8.52 9.17 2.04
C ALA A 51 7.58 8.46 1.06
N LEU A 52 7.63 7.13 0.99
CA LEU A 52 6.72 6.33 0.16
C LEU A 52 5.27 6.41 0.63
N LYS A 53 5.02 6.47 1.95
CA LYS A 53 3.67 6.65 2.50
C LYS A 53 3.11 8.02 2.14
N ASP A 54 3.92 9.07 2.24
CA ASP A 54 3.53 10.42 1.84
C ASP A 54 3.25 10.52 0.33
N TRP A 55 4.14 9.95 -0.49
CA TRP A 55 3.94 9.84 -1.93
C TRP A 55 2.64 9.10 -2.27
N ARG A 56 2.36 7.96 -1.61
CA ARG A 56 1.12 7.20 -1.80
C ARG A 56 -0.12 8.04 -1.49
N LEU A 57 -0.09 8.84 -0.42
CA LEU A 57 -1.20 9.72 -0.05
C LEU A 57 -1.44 10.82 -1.09
N LYS A 58 -0.36 11.44 -1.59
CA LYS A 58 -0.44 12.43 -2.67
C LYS A 58 -1.06 11.81 -3.92
N ARG A 59 -0.52 10.67 -4.35
CA ARG A 59 -0.99 9.95 -5.54
C ARG A 59 -2.44 9.48 -5.39
N SER A 60 -2.85 9.06 -4.19
CA SER A 60 -4.23 8.67 -3.87
C SER A 60 -5.21 9.82 -4.11
N LYS A 61 -4.82 11.04 -3.74
CA LYS A 61 -5.64 12.24 -4.00
C LYS A 61 -5.69 12.60 -5.48
N GLU A 62 -4.57 12.50 -6.19
CA GLU A 62 -4.48 12.79 -7.62
C GLU A 62 -5.31 11.83 -8.48
N ASP A 63 -5.12 10.52 -8.29
CA ASP A 63 -5.85 9.48 -9.02
C ASP A 63 -7.30 9.31 -8.49
N LYS A 64 -7.67 9.99 -7.39
CA LYS A 64 -8.95 9.84 -6.66
C LYS A 64 -9.25 8.39 -6.29
N LEU A 65 -8.20 7.61 -6.04
CA LEU A 65 -8.28 6.20 -5.66
C LEU A 65 -7.83 6.03 -4.21
N PRO A 66 -8.39 5.07 -3.46
CA PRO A 66 -7.88 4.72 -2.14
C PRO A 66 -6.39 4.37 -2.15
N ALA A 67 -5.65 4.81 -1.14
CA ALA A 67 -4.20 4.62 -1.04
C ALA A 67 -3.76 3.15 -1.19
N TYR A 68 -4.51 2.21 -0.62
CA TYR A 68 -4.23 0.77 -0.72
C TYR A 68 -4.30 0.24 -2.17
N ILE A 69 -5.10 0.86 -3.04
CA ILE A 69 -5.19 0.48 -4.46
C ILE A 69 -3.90 0.86 -5.20
N ILE A 70 -3.28 1.97 -4.84
CA ILE A 70 -2.00 2.39 -5.43
C ILE A 70 -0.92 1.40 -5.00
N ALA A 71 -0.68 1.31 -3.70
CA ALA A 71 0.27 0.37 -3.13
C ALA A 71 -0.18 -0.10 -1.74
N HIS A 72 -0.16 -1.41 -1.54
CA HIS A 72 -0.36 -2.01 -0.22
C HIS A 72 0.83 -1.69 0.68
N ASP A 73 0.60 -1.61 1.99
CA ASP A 73 1.64 -1.36 2.98
C ASP A 73 2.77 -2.40 2.89
N SER A 74 2.45 -3.68 2.69
CA SER A 74 3.46 -4.74 2.49
C SER A 74 4.34 -4.50 1.26
N ALA A 75 3.80 -3.89 0.19
CA ALA A 75 4.58 -3.55 -0.99
C ALA A 75 5.51 -2.35 -0.71
N LEU A 76 5.03 -1.33 0.01
CA LEU A 76 5.86 -0.20 0.42
C LEU A 76 6.99 -0.63 1.35
N GLU A 77 6.72 -1.51 2.31
CA GLU A 77 7.74 -2.08 3.18
C GLU A 77 8.78 -2.87 2.39
N ALA A 78 8.33 -3.70 1.44
CA ALA A 78 9.24 -4.45 0.59
C ALA A 78 10.10 -3.55 -0.31
N VAL A 79 9.57 -2.44 -0.82
CA VAL A 79 10.34 -1.40 -1.53
C VAL A 79 11.34 -0.74 -0.58
N ALA A 80 10.93 -0.39 0.64
CA ALA A 80 11.83 0.23 1.63
C ALA A 80 12.95 -0.70 2.10
N VAL A 81 12.72 -2.02 2.07
CA VAL A 81 13.72 -3.06 2.32
C VAL A 81 14.66 -3.24 1.13
N LYS A 82 14.09 -3.46 -0.08
CA LYS A 82 14.87 -3.80 -1.28
C LYS A 82 15.53 -2.59 -1.95
N GLN A 83 15.01 -1.39 -1.70
CA GLN A 83 15.45 -0.12 -2.30
C GLN A 83 15.66 -0.24 -3.81
N PRO A 84 14.62 -0.64 -4.57
CA PRO A 84 14.74 -0.85 -6.00
C PRO A 84 15.12 0.45 -6.70
N LYS A 85 16.20 0.40 -7.50
CA LYS A 85 16.67 1.54 -8.30
C LYS A 85 16.18 1.49 -9.76
N THR A 86 15.49 0.41 -10.14
CA THR A 86 15.03 0.17 -11.51
C THR A 86 13.65 -0.49 -11.53
N ALA A 87 12.93 -0.32 -12.65
CA ALA A 87 11.61 -0.91 -12.85
C ALA A 87 11.64 -2.45 -12.72
N SER A 88 12.69 -3.11 -13.21
CA SER A 88 12.87 -4.57 -13.08
C SER A 88 13.00 -5.02 -11.63
N GLN A 89 13.66 -4.22 -10.77
CA GLN A 89 13.74 -4.52 -9.35
C GLN A 89 12.40 -4.29 -8.64
N LEU A 90 11.64 -3.28 -9.04
CA LEU A 90 10.26 -3.07 -8.59
C LEU A 90 9.35 -4.25 -8.98
N LEU A 91 9.54 -4.84 -10.17
CA LEU A 91 8.79 -6.01 -10.62
C LEU A 91 9.05 -7.24 -9.74
N SER A 92 10.23 -7.32 -9.11
CA SER A 92 10.56 -8.36 -8.12
C SER A 92 9.93 -8.09 -6.74
N VAL A 93 9.21 -6.99 -6.56
CA VAL A 93 8.47 -6.68 -5.33
C VAL A 93 7.04 -7.22 -5.44
N LYS A 94 6.67 -8.09 -4.50
CA LYS A 94 5.33 -8.67 -4.44
C LYS A 94 4.31 -7.54 -4.17
N GLY A 95 3.37 -7.35 -5.10
CA GLY A 95 2.35 -6.29 -5.06
C GLY A 95 2.53 -5.19 -6.12
N PHE A 96 3.66 -5.18 -6.83
CA PHE A 96 3.89 -4.32 -8.00
C PHE A 96 3.75 -5.12 -9.29
N GLY A 97 2.63 -4.94 -9.99
CA GLY A 97 2.42 -5.47 -11.34
C GLY A 97 2.94 -4.53 -12.42
N MET A 98 3.11 -5.04 -13.64
CA MET A 98 3.64 -4.29 -14.79
C MET A 98 2.92 -2.95 -15.00
N SER A 99 1.58 -2.94 -14.95
CA SER A 99 0.78 -1.72 -15.13
C SER A 99 1.01 -0.66 -14.05
N LYS A 100 1.28 -1.07 -12.80
CA LYS A 100 1.57 -0.14 -11.70
C LYS A 100 2.99 0.42 -11.81
N ILE A 101 3.94 -0.41 -12.26
CA ILE A 101 5.34 -0.01 -12.43
C ILE A 101 5.47 0.95 -13.59
N ASP A 102 4.75 0.72 -14.68
CA ASP A 102 4.73 1.63 -15.82
C ASP A 102 4.22 3.02 -15.40
N LYS A 103 3.11 3.06 -14.64
CA LYS A 103 2.50 4.32 -14.20
C LYS A 103 3.24 5.01 -13.05
N TYR A 104 3.66 4.27 -12.03
CA TYR A 104 4.16 4.81 -10.75
C TYR A 104 5.62 4.45 -10.47
N GLY A 105 6.19 3.48 -11.18
CA GLY A 105 7.57 3.03 -10.98
C GLY A 105 8.62 4.15 -11.03
N PRO A 106 8.62 5.07 -12.03
CA PRO A 106 9.59 6.16 -12.05
C PRO A 106 9.49 7.05 -10.81
N GLU A 107 8.26 7.38 -10.37
CA GLU A 107 8.06 8.19 -9.16
C GLU A 107 8.57 7.47 -7.90
N ILE A 108 8.28 6.18 -7.76
CA ILE A 108 8.72 5.38 -6.62
C ILE A 108 10.25 5.30 -6.57
N ILE A 109 10.90 5.06 -7.71
CA ILE A 109 12.37 5.04 -7.80
C ILE A 109 12.95 6.39 -7.42
N GLN A 110 12.30 7.49 -7.84
CA GLN A 110 12.73 8.84 -7.49
C GLN A 110 12.62 9.08 -5.97
N VAL A 111 11.50 8.71 -5.35
CA VAL A 111 11.29 8.82 -3.89
C VAL A 111 12.33 8.00 -3.12
N VAL A 112 12.61 6.77 -3.56
CA VAL A 112 13.65 5.91 -2.95
C VAL A 112 15.04 6.53 -3.11
N SER A 113 15.37 7.02 -4.31
CA SER A 113 16.67 7.62 -4.63
C SER A 113 16.93 8.90 -3.83
N ASP A 114 15.93 9.77 -3.70
CA ASP A 114 16.00 11.00 -2.91
C ASP A 114 16.27 10.70 -1.41
N ASN A 115 15.71 9.60 -0.91
CA ASN A 115 15.76 9.24 0.51
C ASN A 115 16.87 8.23 0.86
N THR A 116 17.67 7.78 -0.11
CA THR A 116 18.74 6.79 0.10
C THR A 116 20.16 7.35 0.18
N THR A 117 20.32 8.67 0.10
CA THR A 117 21.63 9.33 0.22
C THR A 117 22.02 9.51 1.70
N PRO A 118 23.26 9.12 2.10
CA PRO A 118 23.80 9.32 3.45
C PRO A 118 24.10 10.79 3.77
#